data_AF-A0A072PYZ9-F1
#
_entry.id   AF-A0A072PYZ9-F1
#
_cell.length_a   1.000
_cell.length_b   1.000
_cell.length_c   1.000
_cell.angle_alpha   90.00
_cell.angle_beta   90.00
_cell.angle_gamma   90.00
#
_symmetry.space_group_name_H-M   'P 1'
#
loop_
_entity.id
_entity.type
_entity.pdbx_description
1 polymer ?
#
loop_
_entity_poly.entity_id
_entity_poly.type
_entity_poly.pdbx_seq_one_letter_code
_entity_poly.pdbx_strand_id
1 'polypeptide(L)'
;MTRNEGDNGDDEENTEAFGHAFAGYFLPYPGSKFEGLVSTICEDPPILNWIYVDNDTYEVKYGVRLDAQDNVTGPFDCTRQDRRMTLEGWEGFVVVEEAPSLWALYFDRDDDGLRSKLGPGKRVLEVELWRREKRWKKDPLVRQEEQAKQTT
;
A
#
# COMPACT_ATOMS: atom_id res chain seq x y z
N MET A 1 22.70 44.86 16.89
CA MET A 1 21.85 43.72 17.26
C MET A 1 20.57 43.83 16.46
N THR A 2 20.52 43.16 15.32
CA THR A 2 19.32 42.98 14.50
C THR A 2 19.26 41.49 14.20
N ARG A 3 18.14 40.87 14.59
CA ARG A 3 17.89 39.43 14.46
C ARG A 3 17.83 39.07 12.98
N ASN A 4 18.64 38.09 12.58
CA ASN A 4 18.40 37.33 11.35
C ASN A 4 17.27 36.35 11.68
N GLU A 5 16.07 36.62 11.19
CA GLU A 5 15.01 35.62 11.12
C GLU A 5 15.33 34.72 9.93
N GLY A 6 15.59 33.45 10.21
CA GLY A 6 15.76 32.43 9.19
C GLY A 6 14.43 32.24 8.49
N ASP A 7 14.40 32.68 7.24
CA ASP A 7 13.38 32.31 6.26
C ASP A 7 13.49 30.79 6.03
N ASN A 8 12.66 30.03 6.73
CA ASN A 8 12.35 28.65 6.36
C ASN A 8 11.50 28.75 5.09
N GLY A 9 12.17 28.85 3.95
CA GLY A 9 11.57 28.56 2.66
C GLY A 9 11.27 27.07 2.65
N ASP A 10 10.02 26.73 2.96
CA ASP A 10 9.43 25.46 2.59
C ASP A 10 9.58 25.35 1.07
N ASP A 11 10.61 24.63 0.63
CA ASP A 11 10.75 24.13 -0.74
C ASP A 11 9.64 23.09 -0.96
N GLU A 12 8.39 23.55 -1.04
CA GLU A 12 7.29 22.83 -1.68
C GLU A 12 7.60 22.79 -3.18
N GLU A 13 8.57 21.95 -3.54
CA GLU A 13 8.66 21.43 -4.90
C GLU A 13 7.34 20.70 -5.15
N ASN A 14 6.46 21.35 -5.91
CA ASN A 14 5.26 20.77 -6.46
C ASN A 14 5.64 19.68 -7.47
N THR A 15 6.17 18.56 -6.98
CA THR A 15 6.16 17.29 -7.68
C THR A 15 4.71 16.87 -7.72
N GLU A 16 4.01 17.12 -8.82
CA GLU A 16 2.69 16.51 -9.03
C GLU A 16 2.84 15.01 -8.75
N ALA A 17 2.17 14.55 -7.70
CA ALA A 17 2.35 13.20 -7.19
C ALA A 17 2.08 12.21 -8.33
N PHE A 18 3.04 11.33 -8.60
CA PHE A 18 2.88 10.30 -9.62
C PHE A 18 1.80 9.30 -9.17
N GLY A 19 0.56 9.54 -9.59
CA GLY A 19 -0.59 8.69 -9.30
C GLY A 19 -1.20 8.87 -7.90
N HIS A 20 -2.13 7.98 -7.57
CA HIS A 20 -2.85 7.98 -6.30
C HIS A 20 -2.06 7.24 -5.22
N ALA A 21 -1.81 7.88 -4.08
CA ALA A 21 -1.08 7.25 -2.99
C ALA A 21 -1.82 6.04 -2.42
N PHE A 22 -1.09 4.97 -2.14
CA PHE A 22 -1.66 3.78 -1.52
C PHE A 22 -2.39 4.11 -0.20
N ALA A 23 -3.66 3.71 -0.11
CA ALA A 23 -4.46 3.81 1.11
C ALA A 23 -5.16 2.48 1.36
N GLY A 24 -4.43 1.59 2.04
CA GLY A 24 -4.78 0.20 2.22
C GLY A 24 -5.86 -0.08 3.27
N TYR A 25 -6.77 -1.00 2.97
CA TYR A 25 -7.71 -1.60 3.91
C TYR A 25 -7.75 -3.12 3.73
N PHE A 26 -8.03 -3.84 4.82
CA PHE A 26 -8.33 -5.27 4.76
C PHE A 26 -9.83 -5.45 4.69
N LEU A 27 -10.31 -6.23 3.73
CA LEU A 27 -11.73 -6.58 3.56
C LEU A 27 -11.87 -8.08 3.30
N PRO A 28 -12.98 -8.73 3.71
CA PRO A 28 -13.22 -10.13 3.39
C PRO A 28 -13.13 -10.38 1.87
N TYR A 29 -12.28 -11.31 1.45
CA TYR A 29 -12.17 -11.64 0.03
C TYR A 29 -13.32 -12.57 -0.39
N PRO A 30 -14.06 -12.29 -1.48
CA PRO A 30 -15.21 -13.10 -1.88
C PRO A 30 -14.86 -14.58 -2.09
N GLY A 31 -15.64 -15.49 -1.47
CA GLY A 31 -15.46 -16.93 -1.62
C GLY A 31 -14.26 -17.51 -0.87
N SER A 32 -13.59 -16.71 -0.05
CA SER A 32 -12.40 -17.08 0.72
C SER A 32 -12.68 -17.03 2.24
N LYS A 33 -11.80 -17.65 3.03
CA LYS A 33 -11.79 -17.57 4.50
C LYS A 33 -10.83 -16.50 5.04
N PHE A 34 -10.13 -15.79 4.16
CA PHE A 34 -9.16 -14.75 4.49
C PHE A 34 -9.65 -13.37 4.05
N GLU A 35 -8.99 -12.33 4.56
CA GLU A 35 -9.13 -10.96 4.08
C GLU A 35 -8.17 -10.70 2.92
N GLY A 36 -8.65 -9.99 1.90
CA GLY A 36 -7.81 -9.42 0.85
C GLY A 36 -7.44 -7.98 1.17
N LEU A 37 -6.39 -7.49 0.53
CA LEU A 37 -5.96 -6.10 0.64
C LEU A 37 -6.60 -5.28 -0.49
N VAL A 38 -7.14 -4.11 -0.17
CA VAL A 38 -7.63 -3.15 -1.17
C VAL A 38 -6.94 -1.81 -0.97
N SER A 39 -6.85 -1.00 -2.02
CA SER A 39 -6.47 0.41 -1.93
C SER A 39 -7.48 1.28 -2.66
N THR A 40 -7.67 2.51 -2.19
CA THR A 40 -8.27 3.54 -3.04
C THR A 40 -7.38 3.82 -4.25
N ILE A 41 -8.00 4.19 -5.37
CA ILE A 41 -7.31 4.62 -6.61
C ILE A 41 -7.67 6.06 -7.04
N CYS A 42 -8.60 6.68 -6.32
CA CYS A 42 -9.09 8.04 -6.52
C CYS A 42 -9.60 8.56 -5.17
N GLU A 43 -9.57 9.88 -4.95
CA GLU A 43 -10.05 10.51 -3.72
C GLU A 43 -11.58 10.69 -3.68
N ASP A 44 -12.19 11.16 -4.78
CA ASP A 44 -13.62 11.46 -4.82
C ASP A 44 -14.25 11.17 -6.22
N PRO A 45 -15.17 10.20 -6.35
CA PRO A 45 -15.56 9.24 -5.30
C PRO A 45 -14.41 8.26 -5.01
N PRO A 46 -14.26 7.80 -3.76
CA PRO A 46 -13.25 6.81 -3.43
C PRO A 46 -13.62 5.47 -4.07
N ILE A 47 -12.80 5.04 -5.04
CA ILE A 47 -12.92 3.75 -5.71
C ILE A 47 -11.87 2.81 -5.14
N LEU A 48 -12.27 1.60 -4.76
CA LEU A 48 -11.38 0.57 -4.23
C LEU A 48 -11.04 -0.47 -5.28
N ASN A 49 -9.75 -0.75 -5.45
CA ASN A 49 -9.26 -1.91 -6.19
C ASN A 49 -8.59 -2.90 -5.24
N TRP A 50 -8.68 -4.19 -5.57
CA TRP A 50 -7.94 -5.24 -4.90
C TRP A 50 -6.47 -5.12 -5.24
N ILE A 51 -5.62 -5.34 -4.24
CA ILE A 51 -4.19 -5.58 -4.41
C ILE A 51 -3.98 -7.08 -4.54
N TYR A 52 -3.19 -7.49 -5.52
CA TYR A 52 -2.89 -8.89 -5.77
C TYR A 52 -1.47 -9.02 -6.35
N VAL A 53 -0.90 -10.21 -6.23
CA VAL A 53 0.36 -10.56 -6.91
C VAL A 53 0.02 -11.31 -8.19
N ASP A 54 0.45 -10.76 -9.32
CA ASP A 54 0.31 -11.39 -10.63
C ASP A 54 0.99 -12.76 -10.64
N ASN A 55 0.28 -13.82 -11.00
CA ASN A 55 0.81 -15.17 -10.87
C ASN A 55 1.92 -15.50 -11.89
N ASP A 56 1.95 -14.76 -13.00
CA ASP A 56 2.95 -14.95 -14.06
C ASP A 56 4.23 -14.18 -13.74
N THR A 57 4.12 -12.90 -13.36
CA THR A 57 5.27 -12.00 -13.18
C THR A 57 5.71 -11.80 -11.74
N TYR A 58 4.84 -12.09 -10.77
CA TYR A 58 5.00 -11.77 -9.35
C TYR A 58 5.02 -10.28 -9.00
N GLU A 59 4.61 -9.42 -9.93
CA GLU A 59 4.39 -8.00 -9.66
C GLU A 59 3.17 -7.81 -8.76
N VAL A 60 3.29 -6.93 -7.76
CA VAL A 60 2.15 -6.48 -6.95
C VAL A 60 1.35 -5.46 -7.77
N LYS A 61 0.16 -5.87 -8.21
CA LYS A 61 -0.75 -5.08 -9.03
C LYS A 61 -2.01 -4.72 -8.26
N TYR A 62 -2.84 -3.89 -8.90
CA TYR A 62 -4.16 -3.55 -8.40
C TYR A 62 -5.21 -3.59 -9.53
N GLY A 63 -6.44 -3.95 -9.20
CA GLY A 63 -7.51 -4.09 -10.20
C GLY A 63 -8.88 -4.42 -9.61
N VAL A 64 -9.87 -4.57 -10.48
CA VAL A 64 -11.19 -5.05 -10.07
C VAL A 64 -11.12 -6.56 -9.76
N ARG A 65 -12.21 -7.12 -9.23
CA ARG A 65 -12.24 -8.56 -8.86
C ARG A 65 -11.89 -9.48 -10.03
N LEU A 66 -12.32 -9.14 -11.24
CA LEU A 66 -12.05 -9.95 -12.43
C LEU A 66 -10.56 -10.00 -12.78
N ASP A 67 -9.81 -8.92 -12.54
CA ASP A 67 -8.36 -8.89 -12.76
C ASP A 67 -7.62 -9.69 -11.66
N ALA A 68 -8.13 -9.64 -10.43
CA ALA A 68 -7.47 -10.19 -9.26
C ALA A 68 -7.73 -11.69 -9.03
N GLN A 69 -8.91 -12.20 -9.40
CA GLN A 69 -9.40 -13.52 -8.93
C GLN A 69 -8.56 -14.73 -9.38
N ASP A 70 -7.86 -14.62 -10.50
CA ASP A 70 -7.01 -15.70 -11.04
C ASP A 70 -5.54 -15.54 -10.58
N ASN A 71 -5.27 -14.52 -9.77
CA ASN A 71 -3.96 -14.16 -9.22
C ASN A 71 -3.87 -14.44 -7.71
N VAL A 72 -2.71 -14.19 -7.10
CA VAL A 72 -2.51 -14.40 -5.67
C VAL A 72 -3.11 -13.21 -4.91
N THR A 73 -4.24 -13.44 -4.25
CA THR A 73 -5.04 -12.39 -3.57
C THR A 73 -4.90 -12.38 -2.06
N GLY A 74 -4.12 -13.30 -1.50
CA GLY A 74 -3.90 -13.41 -0.07
C GLY A 74 -3.50 -14.82 0.37
N PRO A 75 -3.43 -15.05 1.69
CA PRO A 75 -3.77 -14.08 2.74
C PRO A 75 -2.71 -12.98 2.86
N PHE A 76 -3.13 -11.71 2.78
CA PHE A 76 -2.33 -10.59 3.29
C PHE A 76 -2.57 -10.45 4.79
N ASP A 77 -1.53 -10.17 5.55
CA ASP A 77 -1.63 -9.89 6.99
C ASP A 77 -0.44 -9.01 7.42
N CYS A 78 -0.31 -8.72 8.71
CA CYS A 78 0.88 -8.12 9.29
C CYS A 78 1.37 -8.91 10.50
N THR A 79 2.68 -8.98 10.69
CA THR A 79 3.27 -9.56 11.90
C THR A 79 2.76 -8.86 13.15
N ARG A 80 2.58 -9.64 14.23
CA ARG A 80 1.94 -9.15 15.48
C ARG A 80 2.73 -8.05 16.18
N GLN A 81 4.06 -8.13 16.15
CA GLN A 81 4.94 -7.24 16.90
C GLN A 81 5.22 -5.95 16.11
N ASP A 82 5.78 -6.08 14.91
CA ASP A 82 6.31 -4.93 14.16
C ASP A 82 5.37 -4.42 13.07
N ARG A 83 4.21 -5.07 12.87
CA ARG A 83 3.25 -4.72 11.81
C ARG A 83 3.87 -4.71 10.41
N ARG A 84 4.86 -5.59 10.18
CA ARG A 84 5.44 -5.83 8.86
C ARG A 84 4.46 -6.66 8.03
N MET A 85 4.19 -6.24 6.80
CA MET A 85 3.25 -6.90 5.90
C MET A 85 3.76 -8.28 5.52
N THR A 86 2.86 -9.26 5.50
CA THR A 86 3.11 -10.60 5.01
C THR A 86 2.11 -10.95 3.92
N LEU A 87 2.54 -11.78 2.96
CA LEU A 87 1.64 -12.47 2.04
C LEU A 87 1.93 -13.97 2.15
N GLU A 88 0.87 -14.78 2.21
CA GLU A 88 0.97 -16.23 2.42
C GLU A 88 1.78 -16.62 3.67
N GLY A 89 1.79 -15.73 4.68
CA GLY A 89 2.40 -15.96 5.98
C GLY A 89 3.88 -15.58 6.12
N TRP A 90 4.49 -14.94 5.12
CA TRP A 90 5.89 -14.51 5.20
C TRP A 90 6.16 -13.18 4.48
N GLU A 91 7.37 -12.61 4.68
CA GLU A 91 7.76 -11.25 4.28
C GLU A 91 8.62 -11.23 2.99
N GLY A 92 8.15 -11.86 1.92
CA GLY A 92 8.89 -12.02 0.65
C GLY A 92 8.85 -10.83 -0.31
N PHE A 93 8.72 -9.59 0.17
CA PHE A 93 8.58 -8.44 -0.71
C PHE A 93 9.93 -7.97 -1.26
N VAL A 94 9.95 -7.65 -2.55
CA VAL A 94 11.11 -7.07 -3.23
C VAL A 94 10.67 -5.90 -4.10
N VAL A 95 11.60 -5.00 -4.44
CA VAL A 95 11.38 -3.97 -5.46
C VAL A 95 12.28 -4.20 -6.64
N VAL A 96 11.73 -3.98 -7.84
CA VAL A 96 12.43 -4.13 -9.12
C VAL A 96 12.49 -2.79 -9.81
N GLU A 97 13.68 -2.39 -10.27
CA GLU A 97 13.83 -1.17 -11.08
C GLU A 97 13.37 -1.45 -12.51
N GLU A 98 12.18 -0.93 -12.87
CA GLU A 98 11.58 -1.14 -14.18
C GLU A 98 12.13 -0.18 -15.24
N ALA A 99 12.40 1.05 -14.82
CA ALA A 99 13.07 2.11 -15.58
C ALA A 99 13.95 2.93 -14.63
N PRO A 100 14.88 3.76 -15.11
CA PRO A 100 15.76 4.55 -14.23
C PRO A 100 14.97 5.32 -13.16
N SER A 101 15.22 5.00 -11.89
CA SER A 101 14.53 5.56 -10.70
C SER A 101 13.03 5.22 -10.55
N LEU A 102 12.48 4.37 -11.41
CA LEU A 102 11.10 3.86 -11.30
C LEU A 102 11.13 2.43 -10.76
N TRP A 103 10.60 2.25 -9.56
CA TRP A 103 10.59 0.98 -8.85
C TRP A 103 9.17 0.45 -8.75
N ALA A 104 8.99 -0.83 -9.06
CA ALA A 104 7.75 -1.55 -8.86
C ALA A 104 7.91 -2.57 -7.73
N LEU A 105 6.83 -2.81 -7.00
CA LEU A 105 6.80 -3.77 -5.91
C LEU A 105 6.45 -5.15 -6.46
N TYR A 106 7.17 -6.17 -5.99
CA TYR A 106 6.98 -7.57 -6.35
C TYR A 106 6.96 -8.44 -5.09
N PHE A 107 6.57 -9.70 -5.23
CA PHE A 107 6.62 -10.70 -4.17
C PHE A 107 7.38 -11.95 -4.63
N ASP A 108 8.53 -12.20 -4.04
CA ASP A 108 9.40 -13.33 -4.39
C ASP A 108 8.87 -14.66 -3.83
N ARG A 109 7.72 -15.11 -4.36
CA ARG A 109 6.98 -16.27 -3.84
C ARG A 109 7.82 -17.56 -3.78
N ASP A 110 8.78 -17.70 -4.69
CA ASP A 110 9.62 -18.88 -4.85
C ASP A 110 10.96 -18.78 -4.09
N ASP A 111 11.21 -17.67 -3.38
CA ASP A 111 12.45 -17.41 -2.60
C ASP A 111 13.73 -17.55 -3.45
N ASP A 112 13.68 -17.08 -4.70
CA ASP A 112 14.80 -17.17 -5.65
C ASP A 112 15.36 -15.81 -6.08
N GLY A 113 14.88 -14.71 -5.48
CA GLY A 113 15.18 -13.34 -5.86
C GLY A 113 14.57 -12.95 -7.20
N LEU A 114 13.42 -13.54 -7.56
CA LEU A 114 12.75 -13.44 -8.86
C LEU A 114 13.59 -13.91 -10.06
N ARG A 115 14.60 -14.76 -9.86
CA ARG A 115 15.50 -15.24 -10.93
C ARG A 115 14.76 -16.05 -11.99
N SER A 116 13.71 -16.78 -11.61
CA SER A 116 12.86 -17.53 -12.54
C SER A 116 11.88 -16.65 -13.32
N LYS A 117 11.62 -15.42 -12.85
CA LYS A 117 10.60 -14.52 -13.40
C LYS A 117 11.18 -13.37 -14.23
N LEU A 118 12.34 -12.83 -13.82
CA LEU A 118 12.94 -11.66 -14.43
C LEU A 118 14.05 -12.01 -15.42
N GLY A 119 14.15 -11.21 -16.49
CA GLY A 119 15.28 -11.25 -17.41
C GLY A 119 16.58 -10.73 -16.77
N PRO A 120 17.75 -11.04 -17.35
CA PRO A 120 19.03 -10.58 -16.84
C PRO A 120 19.12 -9.04 -16.85
N GLY A 121 19.84 -8.48 -15.87
CA GLY A 121 20.15 -7.04 -15.81
C GLY A 121 19.14 -6.18 -15.04
N LYS A 122 18.04 -6.76 -14.55
CA LYS A 122 17.14 -6.07 -13.61
C LYS A 122 17.79 -5.95 -12.23
N ARG A 123 17.59 -4.80 -11.58
CA ARG A 123 18.00 -4.58 -10.19
C ARG A 123 16.84 -4.94 -9.27
N VAL A 124 17.10 -5.84 -8.34
CA VAL A 124 16.15 -6.34 -7.35
C VAL A 124 16.70 -6.05 -5.96
N LEU A 125 15.87 -5.53 -5.06
CA LEU A 125 16.21 -5.29 -3.66
C LEU A 125 15.11 -5.86 -2.77
N GLU A 126 15.48 -6.64 -1.76
CA GLU A 126 14.58 -7.05 -0.69
C GLU A 126 14.13 -5.83 0.11
N VAL A 127 12.84 -5.79 0.45
CA VAL A 127 12.25 -4.69 1.22
C VAL A 127 11.29 -5.21 2.27
N GLU A 128 11.16 -4.45 3.35
CA GLU A 128 10.10 -4.68 4.33
C GLU A 128 9.01 -3.63 4.15
N LEU A 129 7.75 -4.05 4.12
CA LEU A 129 6.61 -3.14 4.09
C LEU A 129 6.04 -2.99 5.50
N TRP A 130 5.98 -1.76 6.01
CA TRP A 130 5.51 -1.47 7.36
C TRP A 130 4.13 -0.83 7.33
N ARG A 131 3.13 -1.46 7.97
CA ARG A 131 1.81 -0.85 8.11
C ARG A 131 1.86 0.24 9.17
N ARG A 132 1.61 1.48 8.73
CA ARG A 132 1.41 2.64 9.62
C ARG A 132 0.00 3.15 9.49
N GLU A 133 -0.80 2.92 10.52
CA GLU A 133 -2.16 3.45 10.57
C GLU A 133 -2.10 4.97 10.76
N LYS A 134 -2.75 5.72 9.85
CA LYS A 134 -2.95 7.16 10.07
C LYS A 134 -3.75 7.32 11.35
N ARG A 135 -3.23 8.10 12.29
CA ARG A 135 -3.97 8.47 13.50
C ARG A 135 -5.21 9.27 13.08
N TRP A 136 -6.37 8.66 13.20
CA TRP A 136 -7.64 9.37 13.04
C TRP A 136 -7.78 10.37 14.19
N LYS A 137 -7.68 11.67 13.90
CA LYS A 137 -8.19 12.70 14.81
C LYS A 137 -9.69 12.78 14.56
N LYS A 138 -10.50 12.26 15.48
CA LYS A 138 -11.95 12.57 15.45
C LYS A 138 -12.07 14.08 15.52
N ASP A 139 -12.68 14.70 14.52
CA ASP A 139 -13.01 16.13 14.59
C ASP A 139 -13.83 16.35 15.88
N PRO A 140 -13.33 17.18 16.82
CA PRO A 140 -14.04 17.46 18.06
C PRO A 140 -15.47 17.94 17.84
N LEU A 141 -15.73 18.62 16.72
CA LEU A 141 -17.05 19.16 16.36
C LEU A 141 -18.03 18.04 16.01
N VAL A 142 -17.60 17.05 15.23
CA VAL A 142 -18.43 15.88 14.88
C VAL A 142 -18.84 15.09 16.14
N ARG A 143 -17.94 14.98 17.12
CA ARG A 143 -18.26 14.34 18.41
C ARG A 143 -19.31 15.12 19.22
N GLN A 144 -19.24 16.46 19.22
CA GLN A 144 -20.23 17.30 19.91
C GLN A 144 -21.60 17.19 19.26
N GLU A 145 -21.66 17.17 17.92
CA GLU A 145 -22.91 17.01 17.18
C GLU A 145 -23.55 15.62 17.39
N GLU A 146 -22.76 14.55 17.41
CA GLU A 146 -23.25 13.19 17.70
C GLU A 146 -23.76 13.05 19.15
N GLN A 147 -23.08 13.65 20.13
CA GLN A 147 -23.50 13.63 21.53
C GLN A 147 -24.77 14.46 21.78
N ALA A 148 -24.92 15.58 21.08
CA ALA A 148 -26.14 16.41 21.14
C ALA A 148 -27.36 15.65 20.60
N LYS A 149 -27.19 14.83 19.55
CA LYS A 149 -28.26 14.04 18.92
C LYS A 149 -28.74 12.84 19.76
N GLN A 150 -27.93 12.35 20.71
CA GLN A 150 -28.29 11.21 21.58
C GLN A 150 -29.03 11.63 22.87
N THR A 151 -29.11 12.93 23.14
CA THR A 151 -29.71 13.46 24.39
C THR A 151 -31.11 14.06 24.17
N THR A 152 -31.70 13.87 22.99
CA THR A 152 -33.07 14.29 22.64
C THR A 152 -33.91 13.06 22.32
#